data_AF-A0A9J7LRY1-F1
#
_entry.id   AF-A0A9J7LRY1-F1
#
_cell.length_a   1.000
_cell.length_b   1.000
_cell.length_c   1.000
_cell.angle_alpha   90.00
_cell.angle_beta   90.00
_cell.angle_gamma   90.00
#
_symmetry.space_group_name_H-M   'P 1'
#
loop_
_entity.id
_entity.type
_entity.pdbx_description
1 polymer ?
#
loop_
_entity_poly.entity_id
_entity_poly.type
_entity_poly.pdbx_seq_one_letter_code
_entity_poly.pdbx_strand_id
1 'polypeptide(L)'
;MTITGASSGDMFSILMLDSDGKGDVGLPYKPLLHMLITNITNADPSTGTVIEPYVGPVPPPCGVARTYHYLLFKQTAALSLSAADLPTYTPNCNFPGLEGKCSFEVTNFTSTNQLTTVGYVTMVAGVDGYSRWSYVNNPALGQNEASACQGLDGYDPCPTAPPGSSSVNVMVSMSAVMASVLCLLLSFIFVLN
;
A
#
# COMPACT_ATOMS: atom_id res chain seq x y z
N MET A 1 -10.31 12.73 -2.69
CA MET A 1 -10.71 11.36 -3.10
C MET A 1 -12.20 11.26 -2.87
N THR A 2 -12.99 10.81 -3.86
CA THR A 2 -14.43 10.58 -3.66
C THR A 2 -14.69 9.08 -3.69
N ILE A 3 -15.19 8.53 -2.59
CA ILE A 3 -15.65 7.14 -2.54
C ILE A 3 -17.10 7.14 -3.04
N THR A 4 -17.33 6.58 -4.22
CA THR A 4 -18.67 6.51 -4.81
C THR A 4 -19.64 5.81 -3.86
N GLY A 5 -20.74 6.48 -3.52
CA GLY A 5 -21.76 5.95 -2.60
C GLY A 5 -21.47 6.16 -1.10
N ALA A 6 -20.40 6.87 -0.73
CA ALA A 6 -20.14 7.23 0.66
C ALA A 6 -21.04 8.38 1.15
N SER A 7 -21.60 8.24 2.34
CA SER A 7 -22.36 9.29 3.05
C SER A 7 -21.50 9.96 4.13
N SER A 8 -21.88 11.16 4.61
CA SER A 8 -21.05 11.93 5.56
C SER A 8 -20.85 11.29 6.95
N GLY A 9 -21.59 10.23 7.26
CA GLY A 9 -21.42 9.44 8.50
C GLY A 9 -20.69 8.11 8.29
N ASP A 10 -20.33 7.78 7.05
CA ASP A 10 -19.63 6.53 6.78
C ASP A 10 -18.18 6.60 7.28
N MET A 11 -17.74 5.51 7.91
CA MET A 11 -16.35 5.30 8.29
C MET A 11 -15.71 4.22 7.44
N PHE A 12 -14.43 4.38 7.15
CA PHE A 12 -13.69 3.44 6.31
C PHE A 12 -12.36 3.03 6.96
N SER A 13 -11.91 1.84 6.59
CA SER A 13 -10.55 1.36 6.82
C SER A 13 -9.87 1.10 5.48
N ILE A 14 -8.59 1.42 5.36
CA ILE A 14 -7.77 1.10 4.19
C ILE A 14 -6.53 0.32 4.61
N LEU A 15 -6.21 -0.71 3.83
CA LEU A 15 -5.01 -1.53 3.97
C LEU A 15 -4.18 -1.45 2.71
N MET A 16 -2.86 -1.50 2.87
CA MET A 16 -1.92 -1.85 1.79
C MET A 16 -1.23 -3.16 2.15
N LEU A 17 -1.25 -4.12 1.22
CA LEU A 17 -0.77 -5.48 1.45
C LEU A 17 0.16 -5.93 0.32
N ASP A 18 1.23 -6.64 0.65
CA ASP A 18 2.13 -7.26 -0.33
C ASP A 18 1.95 -8.79 -0.30
N SER A 19 1.37 -9.34 -1.37
CA SER A 19 1.02 -10.76 -1.49
C SER A 19 2.17 -11.64 -1.98
N ASP A 20 3.25 -11.02 -2.47
CA ASP A 20 4.29 -11.71 -3.24
C ASP A 20 5.52 -12.04 -2.39
N GLY A 21 5.34 -11.96 -1.07
CA GLY A 21 6.32 -12.40 -0.10
C GLY A 21 6.66 -13.88 -0.23
N LYS A 22 7.66 -14.29 0.53
CA LYS A 22 8.07 -15.69 0.64
C LYS A 22 8.16 -16.07 2.11
N GLY A 23 7.78 -17.31 2.42
CA GLY A 23 7.77 -17.84 3.78
C GLY A 23 6.89 -17.02 4.72
N ASP A 24 7.36 -16.82 5.95
CA ASP A 24 6.59 -16.18 7.00
C ASP A 24 6.44 -14.66 6.83
N VAL A 25 7.23 -14.05 5.92
CA VAL A 25 7.15 -12.62 5.59
C VAL A 25 5.81 -12.29 4.92
N GLY A 26 5.34 -13.17 4.04
CA GLY A 26 4.06 -13.02 3.37
C GLY A 26 3.81 -14.11 2.33
N LEU A 27 2.54 -14.49 2.17
CA LEU A 27 2.03 -15.42 1.16
C LEU A 27 0.80 -14.79 0.50
N PRO A 28 0.34 -15.28 -0.67
CA PRO A 28 -0.82 -14.69 -1.33
C PRO A 28 -2.09 -14.60 -0.47
N TYR A 29 -2.26 -15.54 0.46
CA TYR A 29 -3.38 -15.62 1.40
C TYR A 29 -3.06 -15.10 2.82
N LYS A 30 -1.80 -14.76 3.08
CA LYS A 30 -1.30 -14.17 4.34
C LYS A 30 -0.25 -13.10 4.01
N PRO A 31 -0.64 -11.97 3.41
CA PRO A 31 0.30 -10.98 2.89
C PRO A 31 1.07 -10.24 3.98
N LEU A 32 2.09 -9.48 3.58
CA LEU A 32 2.76 -8.51 4.45
C LEU A 32 1.96 -7.21 4.52
N LEU A 33 1.68 -6.70 5.72
CA LEU A 33 1.02 -5.42 5.93
C LEU A 33 2.02 -4.25 5.72
N HIS A 34 1.67 -3.34 4.82
CA HIS A 34 2.44 -2.13 4.51
C HIS A 34 1.79 -0.85 5.04
N MET A 35 0.49 -0.88 5.31
CA MET A 35 -0.26 0.26 5.84
C MET A 35 -1.60 -0.22 6.39
N LEU A 36 -2.03 0.34 7.52
CA LEU A 36 -3.40 0.21 8.03
C LEU A 36 -3.83 1.54 8.64
N ILE A 37 -4.90 2.11 8.09
CA ILE A 37 -5.58 3.30 8.62
C ILE A 37 -7.05 2.95 8.80
N THR A 38 -7.60 3.22 9.98
CA THR A 38 -8.99 2.96 10.33
C THR A 38 -9.73 4.27 10.60
N ASN A 39 -11.06 4.19 10.78
CA ASN A 39 -11.88 5.34 11.20
C ASN A 39 -11.78 6.55 10.26
N ILE A 40 -11.50 6.32 8.97
CA ILE A 40 -11.43 7.36 7.96
C ILE A 40 -12.83 7.92 7.75
N THR A 41 -12.98 9.23 7.86
CA THR A 41 -14.23 9.96 7.59
C THR A 41 -14.06 10.88 6.40
N ASN A 42 -15.18 11.32 5.81
CA ASN A 42 -15.20 12.30 4.71
C ASN A 42 -14.36 11.90 3.47
N ALA A 43 -14.08 10.61 3.28
CA ALA A 43 -13.16 10.10 2.26
C ALA A 43 -11.78 10.77 2.29
N ASP A 44 -11.33 11.19 3.47
CA ASP A 44 -10.03 11.82 3.71
C ASP A 44 -9.20 10.96 4.68
N PRO A 45 -8.19 10.21 4.18
CA PRO A 45 -7.33 9.37 5.01
C PRO A 45 -6.64 10.10 6.16
N SER A 46 -6.45 11.41 6.08
CA SER A 46 -5.82 12.21 7.14
C SER A 46 -6.67 12.32 8.42
N THR A 47 -7.97 12.01 8.31
CA THR A 47 -8.90 11.99 9.45
C THR A 47 -8.86 10.67 10.22
N GLY A 48 -8.27 9.63 9.65
CA GLY A 48 -8.26 8.29 10.22
C GLY A 48 -7.23 8.10 11.33
N THR A 49 -7.40 7.00 12.07
CA THR A 49 -6.40 6.51 13.03
C THR A 49 -5.38 5.65 12.30
N VAL A 50 -4.11 6.07 12.32
CA VAL A 50 -3.00 5.30 11.75
C VAL A 50 -2.60 4.20 12.72
N ILE A 51 -2.82 2.94 12.33
CA ILE A 51 -2.45 1.76 13.13
C ILE A 51 -1.08 1.24 12.70
N GLU A 52 -0.87 1.14 11.39
CA GLU A 52 0.42 0.85 10.77
C GLU A 52 0.72 1.95 9.75
N PRO A 53 1.78 2.76 9.97
CA PRO A 53 2.18 3.81 9.05
C PRO A 53 2.48 3.25 7.65
N TYR A 54 2.28 4.07 6.63
CA TYR A 54 2.63 3.69 5.26
C TYR A 54 4.13 3.41 5.12
N VAL A 55 4.45 2.19 4.67
CA VAL A 55 5.77 1.80 4.19
C VAL A 55 5.67 1.53 2.70
N GLY A 56 6.39 2.31 1.90
CA GLY A 56 6.36 2.18 0.44
C GLY A 56 6.88 0.83 -0.06
N PRO A 57 6.68 0.52 -1.34
CA PRO A 57 7.24 -0.67 -1.97
C PRO A 57 8.77 -0.72 -1.85
N VAL A 58 9.28 -1.84 -1.36
CA VAL A 58 10.73 -2.11 -1.33
C VAL A 58 10.96 -3.55 -1.83
N PRO A 59 10.70 -3.83 -3.12
CA PRO A 59 10.90 -5.17 -3.66
C PRO A 59 12.39 -5.59 -3.55
N PRO A 60 12.68 -6.87 -3.23
CA PRO A 60 14.05 -7.35 -3.09
C PRO A 60 14.92 -7.12 -4.33
N PRO A 61 16.20 -6.75 -4.18
CA PRO A 61 17.13 -6.61 -5.30
C PRO A 61 17.23 -7.94 -6.05
N CYS A 62 17.33 -7.86 -7.38
CA CYS A 62 17.37 -9.04 -8.26
C CYS A 62 16.12 -9.96 -8.18
N GLY A 63 15.08 -9.52 -7.47
CA GLY A 63 13.78 -10.18 -7.40
C GLY A 63 12.86 -9.77 -8.55
N VAL A 64 11.71 -10.47 -8.61
CA VAL A 64 10.59 -10.08 -9.48
C VAL A 64 9.86 -8.87 -8.90
N ALA A 65 9.17 -8.12 -9.76
CA ALA A 65 8.26 -7.08 -9.32
C ALA A 65 7.20 -7.66 -8.36
N ARG A 66 6.81 -6.88 -7.35
CA ARG A 66 5.84 -7.29 -6.34
C ARG A 66 4.51 -6.57 -6.52
N THR A 67 3.44 -7.28 -6.22
CA THR A 67 2.05 -6.83 -6.30
C THR A 67 1.60 -6.35 -4.93
N TYR A 68 1.14 -5.12 -4.90
CA TYR A 68 0.59 -4.44 -3.74
C TYR A 68 -0.91 -4.24 -3.92
N HIS A 69 -1.67 -4.60 -2.90
CA HIS A 69 -3.13 -4.55 -2.88
C HIS A 69 -3.59 -3.47 -1.92
N TYR A 70 -4.39 -2.54 -2.42
CA TYR A 70 -5.13 -1.60 -1.60
C TYR A 70 -6.55 -2.09 -1.44
N LEU A 71 -6.94 -2.38 -0.20
CA LEU A 71 -8.30 -2.80 0.14
C LEU A 71 -8.98 -1.69 0.93
N LEU A 72 -10.15 -1.25 0.49
CA LEU A 72 -10.99 -0.28 1.18
C LEU A 72 -12.21 -0.99 1.75
N PHE A 73 -12.45 -0.77 3.03
CA PHE A 73 -13.53 -1.37 3.78
C PHE A 73 -14.45 -0.30 4.36
N LYS A 74 -15.75 -0.53 4.31
CA LYS A 74 -16.74 0.22 5.08
C LYS A 74 -16.88 -0.40 6.48
N GLN A 75 -16.86 0.46 7.48
CA GLN A 75 -17.06 0.12 8.89
C GLN A 75 -18.53 0.33 9.28
N THR A 76 -19.02 -0.51 10.19
CA THR A 76 -20.34 -0.34 10.83
C THR A 76 -20.26 0.54 12.07
N ALA A 77 -19.08 0.64 12.70
CA ALA A 77 -18.79 1.44 13.88
C ALA A 77 -17.31 1.85 13.92
N ALA A 78 -16.96 2.79 14.81
CA ALA A 78 -15.58 3.18 15.03
C ALA A 78 -14.80 2.01 15.66
N LEU A 79 -13.62 1.72 15.13
CA LEU A 79 -12.73 0.68 15.66
C LEU A 79 -11.86 1.27 16.76
N SER A 80 -11.77 0.56 17.88
CA SER A 80 -10.84 0.89 18.97
C SER A 80 -9.62 -0.03 18.88
N LEU A 81 -8.76 0.25 17.89
CA LEU A 81 -7.55 -0.51 17.62
C LEU A 81 -6.31 0.37 17.77
N SER A 82 -5.19 -0.27 18.07
CA SER A 82 -3.85 0.29 18.16
C SER A 82 -2.84 -0.68 17.54
N ALA A 83 -1.59 -0.24 17.37
CA ALA A 83 -0.51 -1.11 16.89
C ALA A 83 -0.30 -2.35 17.79
N ALA A 84 -0.62 -2.26 19.08
CA ALA A 84 -0.52 -3.37 20.03
C ALA A 84 -1.52 -4.51 19.75
N ASP A 85 -2.57 -4.23 18.97
CA ASP A 85 -3.59 -5.22 18.62
C ASP A 85 -3.24 -5.99 17.34
N LEU A 86 -2.30 -5.50 16.53
CA LEU A 86 -1.89 -6.14 15.28
C LEU A 86 -1.46 -7.61 15.42
N PRO A 87 -0.76 -8.04 16.49
CA PRO A 87 -0.40 -9.45 16.70
C PRO A 87 -1.59 -10.41 16.69
N THR A 88 -2.80 -9.95 17.02
CA THR A 88 -4.02 -10.77 16.97
C THR A 88 -4.42 -11.18 15.55
N TYR A 89 -3.98 -10.40 14.54
CA TYR A 89 -4.21 -10.65 13.12
C TYR A 89 -2.98 -11.23 12.41
N THR A 90 -1.88 -11.44 13.15
CA THR A 90 -0.65 -12.03 12.64
C THR A 90 -0.15 -13.16 13.56
N PRO A 91 -0.98 -14.15 13.93
CA PRO A 91 -0.62 -15.13 14.95
C PRO A 91 0.57 -16.03 14.56
N ASN A 92 0.92 -16.06 13.27
CA ASN A 92 2.04 -16.85 12.73
C ASN A 92 3.22 -15.97 12.31
N CYS A 93 3.26 -14.71 12.73
CA CYS A 93 4.36 -13.81 12.40
C CYS A 93 5.55 -14.03 13.31
N ASN A 94 6.48 -14.88 12.87
CA ASN A 94 7.70 -15.21 13.60
C ASN A 94 8.96 -14.51 13.04
N PHE A 95 8.77 -13.44 12.27
CA PHE A 95 9.88 -12.73 11.61
C PHE A 95 10.31 -11.51 12.42
N PRO A 96 11.53 -11.48 12.98
CA PRO A 96 12.01 -10.35 13.76
C PRO A 96 11.99 -9.04 12.96
N GLY A 97 11.45 -7.98 13.55
CA GLY A 97 11.34 -6.65 12.93
C GLY A 97 10.11 -6.46 12.03
N LEU A 98 9.27 -7.49 11.88
CA LEU A 98 7.98 -7.42 11.16
C LEU A 98 6.80 -7.81 12.07
N GLU A 99 6.97 -7.73 13.38
CA GLU A 99 5.93 -8.04 14.36
C GLU A 99 4.65 -7.26 14.07
N GLY A 100 3.51 -7.95 14.00
CA GLY A 100 2.22 -7.33 13.66
C GLY A 100 2.02 -7.05 12.17
N LYS A 101 2.99 -7.35 11.30
CA LYS A 101 2.92 -7.06 9.86
C LYS A 101 2.97 -8.29 8.99
N CYS A 102 3.82 -9.26 9.33
CA CYS A 102 4.02 -10.42 8.49
C CYS A 102 2.87 -11.44 8.60
N SER A 103 2.62 -12.20 7.54
CA SER A 103 1.56 -13.20 7.50
C SER A 103 0.16 -12.70 7.96
N PHE A 104 -0.23 -11.50 7.54
CA PHE A 104 -1.45 -10.82 7.96
C PHE A 104 -2.72 -11.54 7.52
N GLU A 105 -3.60 -11.86 8.47
CA GLU A 105 -4.84 -12.60 8.25
C GLU A 105 -6.00 -11.65 7.93
N VAL A 106 -6.09 -11.21 6.67
CA VAL A 106 -7.12 -10.27 6.18
C VAL A 106 -8.53 -10.74 6.55
N THR A 107 -8.85 -12.01 6.35
CA THR A 107 -10.18 -12.57 6.67
C THR A 107 -10.51 -12.46 8.16
N ASN A 108 -9.53 -12.71 9.03
CA ASN A 108 -9.71 -12.58 10.48
C ASN A 108 -9.93 -11.12 10.88
N PHE A 109 -9.12 -10.20 10.33
CA PHE A 109 -9.28 -8.77 10.53
C PHE A 109 -10.67 -8.28 10.08
N THR A 110 -11.12 -8.65 8.88
CA THR A 110 -12.40 -8.21 8.35
C THR A 110 -13.60 -8.77 9.11
N SER A 111 -13.56 -10.05 9.48
CA SER A 111 -14.68 -10.71 10.17
C SER A 111 -14.82 -10.24 11.61
N THR A 112 -13.72 -10.14 12.35
CA THR A 112 -13.70 -9.64 13.74
C THR A 112 -14.22 -8.21 13.84
N ASN A 113 -13.87 -7.37 12.87
CA ASN A 113 -14.25 -5.95 12.85
C ASN A 113 -15.52 -5.66 12.03
N GLN A 114 -16.25 -6.69 11.58
CA GLN A 114 -17.50 -6.59 10.81
C GLN A 114 -17.39 -5.66 9.58
N LEU A 115 -16.27 -5.78 8.86
CA LEU A 115 -15.93 -4.93 7.73
C LEU A 115 -16.53 -5.44 6.43
N THR A 116 -17.00 -4.52 5.59
CA THR A 116 -17.48 -4.83 4.23
C THR A 116 -16.52 -4.24 3.21
N THR A 117 -15.99 -5.07 2.30
CA THR A 117 -15.14 -4.59 1.21
C THR A 117 -15.94 -3.72 0.26
N VAL A 118 -15.46 -2.50 -0.02
CA VAL A 118 -16.11 -1.53 -0.91
C VAL A 118 -15.19 -0.99 -2.01
N GLY A 119 -13.90 -1.31 -1.94
CA GLY A 119 -12.94 -0.93 -2.98
C GLY A 119 -11.71 -1.81 -2.97
N TYR A 120 -11.12 -1.95 -4.16
CA TYR A 120 -9.90 -2.71 -4.39
C TYR A 120 -9.13 -2.11 -5.55
N VAL A 121 -7.84 -1.89 -5.36
CA VAL A 121 -6.90 -1.44 -6.40
C VAL A 121 -5.59 -2.19 -6.23
N THR A 122 -4.95 -2.56 -7.34
CA THR A 122 -3.62 -3.15 -7.34
C THR A 122 -2.59 -2.21 -7.93
N MET A 123 -1.36 -2.35 -7.45
CA MET A 123 -0.18 -1.68 -7.94
C MET A 123 0.95 -2.70 -8.04
N VAL A 124 1.70 -2.69 -9.14
CA VAL A 124 2.91 -3.51 -9.28
C VAL A 124 4.11 -2.59 -9.20
N ALA A 125 5.08 -2.91 -8.33
CA ALA A 125 6.31 -2.16 -8.20
C ALA A 125 7.53 -3.06 -8.46
N GLY A 126 8.39 -2.62 -9.36
CA GLY A 126 9.69 -3.22 -9.63
C GLY A 126 10.80 -2.60 -8.79
N VAL A 127 11.99 -3.20 -8.87
CA VAL A 127 13.19 -2.67 -8.21
C VAL A 127 13.62 -1.37 -8.91
N ASP A 128 13.81 -0.32 -8.11
CA ASP A 128 14.31 0.99 -8.52
C ASP A 128 15.47 1.48 -7.63
N GLY A 129 15.95 2.70 -7.85
CA GLY A 129 17.03 3.27 -7.05
C GLY A 129 16.69 3.44 -5.56
N TYR A 130 15.43 3.72 -5.23
CA TYR A 130 14.98 3.88 -3.85
C TYR A 130 14.98 2.55 -3.08
N SER A 131 14.47 1.49 -3.71
CA SER A 131 14.45 0.16 -3.12
C SER A 131 15.88 -0.33 -2.82
N ARG A 132 16.82 -0.16 -3.76
CA ARG A 132 18.23 -0.52 -3.58
C ARG A 132 18.90 0.30 -2.47
N TRP A 133 18.69 1.61 -2.48
CA TRP A 133 19.18 2.48 -1.39
C TRP A 133 18.64 2.01 -0.03
N SER A 134 17.36 1.62 0.04
CA SER A 134 16.74 1.11 1.26
C SER A 134 17.40 -0.18 1.73
N TYR A 135 17.74 -1.11 0.84
CA TYR A 135 18.45 -2.35 1.20
C TYR A 135 19.85 -2.12 1.75
N VAL A 136 20.55 -1.08 1.28
CA VAL A 136 21.88 -0.70 1.76
C VAL A 136 21.82 0.05 3.10
N ASN A 137 20.82 0.91 3.28
CA ASN A 137 20.78 1.88 4.39
C ASN A 137 19.79 1.52 5.50
N ASN A 138 18.92 0.53 5.31
CA ASN A 138 18.00 0.06 6.33
C ASN A 138 18.52 -1.26 6.94
N PRO A 139 19.01 -1.24 8.20
CA PRO A 139 19.50 -2.43 8.88
C PRO A 139 18.46 -3.56 8.98
N ALA A 140 17.16 -3.23 8.94
CA ALA A 140 16.08 -4.21 9.00
C ALA A 140 15.92 -5.02 7.70
N LEU A 141 16.45 -4.54 6.56
CA LEU A 141 16.35 -5.21 5.26
C LEU A 141 17.59 -6.07 4.94
N GLY A 142 18.70 -5.85 5.64
CA GLY A 142 19.75 -6.85 5.85
C GLY A 142 20.58 -7.27 4.62
N GLN A 143 20.81 -6.40 3.64
CA GLN A 143 21.70 -6.72 2.51
C GLN A 143 22.95 -5.82 2.49
N ASN A 144 24.10 -6.42 2.18
CA ASN A 144 25.31 -5.65 1.91
C ASN A 144 25.24 -5.01 0.52
N GLU A 145 26.02 -3.96 0.31
CA GLU A 145 26.03 -3.15 -0.92
C GLU A 145 26.25 -4.01 -2.18
N ALA A 146 27.19 -4.96 -2.12
CA ALA A 146 27.50 -5.84 -3.24
C ALA A 146 26.30 -6.70 -3.66
N SER A 147 25.54 -7.24 -2.70
CA SER A 147 24.32 -8.01 -2.98
C SER A 147 23.17 -7.13 -3.47
N ALA A 148 23.03 -5.93 -2.92
CA ALA A 148 21.98 -4.99 -3.29
C ALA A 148 22.16 -4.40 -4.70
N CYS A 149 23.37 -4.40 -5.26
CA CYS A 149 23.68 -3.83 -6.59
C CYS A 149 24.23 -4.85 -7.61
N GLN A 150 24.28 -6.14 -7.28
CA GLN A 150 24.78 -7.18 -8.19
C GLN A 150 24.03 -7.18 -9.55
N GLY A 151 24.78 -7.19 -10.65
CA GLY A 151 24.26 -7.47 -11.99
C GLY A 151 23.64 -6.29 -12.75
N LEU A 152 23.91 -5.04 -12.37
CA LEU A 152 23.46 -3.85 -13.11
C LEU A 152 24.61 -3.06 -13.73
N ASP A 153 24.55 -2.85 -15.04
CA ASP A 153 25.38 -1.87 -15.74
C ASP A 153 25.06 -0.46 -15.23
N GLY A 154 26.07 0.24 -14.72
CA GLY A 154 25.97 1.64 -14.28
C GLY A 154 25.57 1.88 -12.83
N TYR A 155 25.51 0.84 -11.98
CA TYR A 155 25.20 0.95 -10.54
C TYR A 155 26.31 0.36 -9.65
N ASP A 156 27.55 0.66 -10.02
CA ASP A 156 28.75 0.43 -9.20
C ASP A 156 29.50 1.77 -9.02
N PRO A 157 29.50 2.39 -7.83
CA PRO A 157 28.89 1.95 -6.57
C PRO A 157 27.37 2.19 -6.50
N CYS A 158 26.70 1.64 -5.47
CA CYS A 158 25.26 1.82 -5.26
C CYS A 158 24.88 3.31 -5.11
N PRO A 159 23.59 3.69 -5.31
CA PRO A 159 23.14 5.04 -5.01
C PRO A 159 23.46 5.41 -3.56
N THR A 160 24.31 6.42 -3.36
CA THR A 160 24.71 6.91 -2.03
C THR A 160 23.67 7.81 -1.37
N ALA A 161 22.62 8.16 -2.11
CA ALA A 161 21.48 8.94 -1.67
C ALA A 161 20.21 8.33 -2.28
N PRO A 162 19.03 8.48 -1.62
CA PRO A 162 17.78 8.20 -2.31
C PRO A 162 17.76 9.05 -3.59
N PRO A 163 17.35 8.51 -4.75
CA PRO A 163 17.24 9.31 -5.96
C PRO A 163 16.46 10.56 -5.60
N GLY A 164 17.07 11.74 -5.82
CA GLY A 164 16.53 13.00 -5.36
C GLY A 164 15.06 13.05 -5.75
N SER A 165 14.18 13.24 -4.76
CA SER A 165 12.75 13.31 -5.03
C SER A 165 12.56 14.37 -6.09
N SER A 166 12.31 14.00 -7.34
CA SER A 166 11.61 14.85 -8.28
C SER A 166 10.16 14.92 -7.82
N SER A 167 9.97 15.47 -6.62
CA SER A 167 8.72 16.04 -6.12
C SER A 167 8.30 17.24 -6.97
N VAL A 168 9.17 17.71 -7.87
CA VAL A 168 8.81 18.56 -9.00
C VAL A 168 8.27 17.67 -10.13
N ASN A 169 6.97 17.33 -10.07
CA ASN A 169 6.04 17.06 -11.19
C ASN A 169 5.06 15.87 -11.03
N VAL A 170 5.06 15.11 -9.93
CA VAL A 170 3.97 14.13 -9.66
C VAL A 170 3.06 14.61 -8.54
N MET A 171 2.66 15.89 -8.64
CA MET A 171 1.46 16.42 -8.00
C MET A 171 0.61 17.14 -9.04
N VAL A 172 0.64 16.69 -10.30
CA VAL A 172 -0.35 17.12 -11.29
C VAL A 172 -1.58 16.25 -11.10
N SER A 173 -2.45 16.73 -10.21
CA SER A 173 -3.90 16.73 -10.44
C SER A 173 -4.48 15.37 -10.89
N MET A 174 -4.94 14.58 -9.91
CA MET A 174 -5.98 13.56 -10.14
C MET A 174 -7.31 14.15 -10.68
N SER A 175 -7.39 15.47 -10.92
CA SER A 175 -8.51 16.11 -11.62
C SER A 175 -8.44 16.00 -13.15
N ALA A 176 -7.32 15.55 -13.75
CA ALA A 176 -7.24 15.37 -15.20
C ALA A 176 -7.99 14.13 -15.74
N VAL A 177 -8.22 13.11 -14.91
CA VAL A 177 -8.92 11.88 -15.35
C VAL A 177 -10.44 12.07 -15.47
N MET A 178 -11.01 13.09 -14.80
CA MET A 178 -12.45 13.40 -14.86
C MET A 178 -12.83 14.33 -16.03
N ALA A 179 -11.88 15.02 -16.66
CA ALA A 179 -12.16 15.88 -17.81
C ALA A 179 -12.35 15.08 -19.13
N SER A 180 -11.79 13.86 -19.20
CA SER A 180 -11.87 13.05 -20.41
C SER A 180 -13.18 12.25 -20.55
N VAL A 181 -13.96 12.11 -19.47
CA VAL A 181 -15.27 11.43 -19.50
C VAL A 181 -16.39 12.41 -19.89
N LEU A 182 -16.25 13.71 -19.58
CA LEU A 182 -17.25 14.71 -19.92
C LEU A 182 -17.26 15.09 -21.41
N CYS A 183 -16.10 15.02 -22.10
CA CYS A 183 -16.02 15.27 -23.55
C CYS A 183 -16.60 14.14 -24.41
N LEU A 184 -16.62 12.90 -23.91
CA LEU A 184 -17.21 11.75 -24.62
C LEU A 184 -18.73 11.67 -24.47
N LEU A 185 -19.32 12.27 -23.42
CA LEU A 185 -20.78 12.30 -23.25
C LEU A 185 -21.44 13.45 -24.03
N LEU A 186 -20.72 14.56 -24.27
CA LEU A 186 -21.24 15.67 -25.08
C LEU A 186 -21.20 15.41 -26.59
N SER A 187 -20.41 14.44 -27.07
CA SER A 187 -20.35 14.08 -28.49
C SER A 187 -21.48 13.13 -28.93
N PHE A 188 -22.22 12.51 -28.01
CA PHE A 188 -23.39 11.68 -28.34
C PHE A 188 -24.73 12.45 -28.32
N ILE A 189 -24.79 13.64 -27.73
CA ILE A 189 -26.03 14.44 -27.70
C ILE A 189 -26.21 15.28 -28.98
N PHE A 190 -25.14 15.60 -29.70
CA PHE A 190 -25.20 16.41 -30.94
C PHE A 190 -25.39 15.61 -32.25
N VAL A 191 -25.49 14.27 -32.20
CA VAL A 191 -25.73 13.43 -33.39
C VAL A 191 -27.21 12.98 -33.49
N LEU A 192 -28.07 13.40 -32.55
CA LEU A 192 -29.48 13.02 -32.50
C LEU A 192 -30.46 14.21 -32.52
N ASN A 193 -30.05 15.34 -33.10
CA ASN A 193 -30.98 16.40 -33.49
C ASN A 193 -30.71 16.86 -34.93
#